data_AF-A0A9J6C3C5-F1
#
_entry.id   AF-A0A9J6C3C5-F1
#
_cell.length_a   1.000
_cell.length_b   1.000
_cell.length_c   1.000
_cell.angle_alpha   90.00
_cell.angle_beta   90.00
_cell.angle_gamma   90.00
#
_symmetry.space_group_name_H-M   'P 1'
#
loop_
_entity.id
_entity.type
_entity.pdbx_description
1 polymer ?
#
loop_
_entity_poly.entity_id
_entity_poly.type
_entity_poly.pdbx_seq_one_letter_code
_entity_poly.pdbx_strand_id
1 'polypeptide(L)'
;MHVKSRSLIFFVILVLLKTINAQTGPTHNKTVVCYISTWAVYRPESGSFSIDNFNPNLCTIAIYAFAGLDVQNDAVKSLGKCIYQHT
;
A
#
# COMPACT_ATOMS: atom_id res chain seq x y z
N MET A 1 14.08 -40.70 -25.48
CA MET A 1 13.55 -40.54 -24.11
C MET A 1 14.19 -39.38 -23.31
N HIS A 2 15.27 -38.73 -23.78
CA HIS A 2 15.96 -37.64 -23.09
C HIS A 2 15.25 -36.25 -23.07
N VAL A 3 14.41 -35.95 -24.07
CA VAL A 3 13.79 -34.61 -24.24
C VAL A 3 12.68 -34.33 -23.21
N LYS A 4 11.89 -35.36 -22.86
CA LYS A 4 10.78 -35.26 -21.90
C LYS A 4 11.29 -34.96 -20.49
N SER A 5 12.40 -35.57 -20.10
CA SER A 5 13.08 -35.34 -18.81
C SER A 5 13.67 -33.93 -18.70
N ARG A 6 14.31 -33.42 -19.76
CA ARG A 6 14.82 -32.02 -19.79
C ARG A 6 13.70 -30.98 -19.71
N SER A 7 12.60 -31.22 -20.43
CA SER A 7 11.41 -30.36 -20.39
C SER A 7 10.71 -30.36 -19.02
N LEU A 8 10.62 -31.53 -18.37
CA LEU A 8 10.09 -31.68 -17.01
C LEU A 8 10.95 -30.94 -15.97
N ILE A 9 12.29 -31.06 -16.04
CA ILE A 9 13.21 -30.37 -15.13
C ILE A 9 13.07 -28.84 -15.26
N PHE A 10 12.97 -28.33 -16.49
CA PHE A 10 12.79 -26.89 -16.71
C PHE A 10 11.46 -26.38 -16.16
N PHE A 11 10.38 -27.14 -16.35
CA PHE A 11 9.07 -26.85 -15.75
C PHE A 11 9.11 -26.86 -14.22
N VAL A 12 9.78 -27.84 -13.61
CA VAL A 12 9.94 -27.93 -12.15
C VAL A 12 10.78 -26.77 -11.61
N ILE A 13 11.86 -26.38 -12.28
CA ILE A 13 12.67 -25.21 -11.89
C ILE A 13 11.86 -23.91 -11.99
N LEU A 14 11.07 -23.72 -13.04
CA LEU A 14 10.19 -22.55 -13.17
C LEU A 14 9.12 -22.50 -12.07
N VAL A 15 8.56 -23.66 -11.68
CA VAL A 15 7.62 -23.76 -10.56
C VAL A 15 8.32 -23.45 -9.24
N LEU A 16 9.53 -23.98 -9.00
CA LEU A 16 10.32 -23.74 -7.78
C LEU A 16 10.77 -22.27 -7.65
N LEU A 17 11.13 -21.61 -8.76
CA LEU A 17 11.47 -20.18 -8.77
C LEU A 17 10.27 -19.29 -8.42
N LYS A 18 9.05 -19.71 -8.76
CA LYS A 18 7.82 -18.98 -8.39
C LYS A 18 7.41 -19.19 -6.92
N THR A 19 7.91 -20.24 -6.25
CA THR A 19 7.56 -20.58 -4.86
C THR A 19 8.47 -19.95 -3.81
N ILE A 20 9.46 -19.14 -4.19
CA ILE A 20 10.17 -18.30 -3.23
C ILE A 20 9.20 -17.16 -2.85
N ASN A 21 8.34 -17.40 -1.87
CA ASN A 21 7.44 -16.39 -1.33
C ASN A 21 8.28 -15.16 -0.96
N ALA A 22 8.16 -14.08 -1.75
CA ALA A 22 8.69 -12.79 -1.36
C ALA A 22 7.92 -12.38 -0.11
N GLN A 23 8.57 -12.40 1.06
CA GLN A 23 7.98 -11.90 2.29
C GLN A 23 7.73 -10.39 2.11
N THR A 24 6.51 -10.02 1.79
CA THR A 24 6.07 -8.63 1.67
C THR A 24 5.59 -8.16 3.04
N GLY A 25 6.29 -7.23 3.67
CA GLY A 25 5.90 -6.71 4.99
C GLY A 25 7.06 -6.59 5.98
N PRO A 26 6.79 -6.04 7.19
CA PRO A 26 7.72 -6.11 8.31
C PRO A 26 8.11 -7.55 8.66
N THR A 27 9.39 -7.79 8.96
CA THR A 27 9.93 -9.12 9.32
C THR A 27 9.76 -9.49 10.79
N HIS A 28 9.32 -8.54 11.60
CA HIS A 28 9.03 -8.74 13.01
C HIS A 28 7.55 -9.09 13.22
N ASN A 29 7.25 -9.90 14.24
CA ASN A 29 5.88 -10.27 14.58
C ASN A 29 5.16 -9.17 15.40
N LYS A 30 5.10 -7.94 14.86
CA LYS A 30 4.45 -6.78 15.50
C LYS A 30 3.60 -6.03 14.48
N THR A 31 2.54 -5.41 14.97
CA THR A 31 1.67 -4.52 14.18
C THR A 31 2.37 -3.20 13.90
N VAL A 32 2.38 -2.78 12.63
CA VAL A 32 2.83 -1.44 12.19
C VAL A 32 1.64 -0.75 11.53
N VAL A 33 1.14 0.31 12.16
CA VAL A 33 0.02 1.09 11.65
C VAL A 33 0.54 2.35 10.99
N CYS A 34 0.26 2.51 9.70
CA CYS A 34 0.66 3.67 8.91
C CYS A 34 -0.54 4.56 8.64
N TYR A 35 -0.49 5.79 9.16
CA TYR A 35 -1.47 6.82 8.84
C TYR A 35 -1.01 7.59 7.61
N ILE A 36 -1.82 7.53 6.56
CA ILE A 36 -1.62 8.28 5.33
C ILE A 36 -2.46 9.54 5.45
N SER A 37 -1.79 10.68 5.56
CA SER A 37 -2.46 11.98 5.61
C SER A 37 -2.78 12.47 4.20
N THR A 38 -4.07 12.65 3.91
CA THR A 38 -4.57 13.15 2.62
C THR A 38 -4.03 14.54 2.27
N TRP A 39 -3.68 15.37 3.25
CA TRP A 39 -3.16 16.71 3.02
C TRP A 39 -1.66 16.74 2.71
N ALA A 40 -0.94 15.63 2.88
CA ALA A 40 0.48 15.58 2.65
C ALA A 40 0.86 15.87 1.18
N VAL A 41 -0.06 15.65 0.22
CA VAL A 41 0.15 15.96 -1.21
C VAL A 41 0.36 17.45 -1.49
N TYR A 42 -0.16 18.34 -0.63
CA TYR A 42 -0.11 19.78 -0.84
C TYR A 42 1.08 20.46 -0.15
N ARG A 43 1.93 19.71 0.56
CA ARG A 43 3.14 20.28 1.15
C ARG A 43 4.09 20.75 0.04
N PRO A 44 4.81 21.87 0.24
CA PRO A 44 5.68 22.42 -0.78
C PRO A 44 6.88 21.51 -1.04
N GLU A 45 7.38 21.58 -2.27
CA GLU A 45 8.64 20.97 -2.70
C GLU A 45 8.75 19.48 -2.34
N SER A 46 9.87 19.08 -1.74
CA SER A 46 10.17 17.71 -1.33
C SER A 46 9.31 17.21 -0.15
N GLY A 47 8.49 18.07 0.43
CA GLY A 47 7.56 17.70 1.49
C GLY A 47 6.26 17.05 0.98
N SER A 48 5.96 17.18 -0.32
CA SER A 48 4.78 16.57 -0.93
C SER A 48 4.83 15.05 -0.86
N PHE A 49 3.73 14.44 -0.44
CA PHE A 49 3.60 12.98 -0.36
C PHE A 49 2.19 12.56 -0.79
N SER A 50 2.10 11.95 -1.97
CA SER A 50 0.87 11.37 -2.50
C SER A 50 0.73 9.89 -2.11
N ILE A 51 -0.40 9.28 -2.45
CA ILE A 51 -0.61 7.84 -2.26
C ILE A 51 0.38 7.00 -3.08
N ASP A 52 0.87 7.52 -4.21
CA ASP A 52 1.82 6.82 -5.08
C ASP A 52 3.22 6.73 -4.45
N ASN A 53 3.52 7.60 -3.48
CA ASN A 53 4.77 7.54 -2.72
C ASN A 53 4.72 6.51 -1.59
N PHE A 54 3.55 5.97 -1.25
CA PHE A 54 3.38 5.03 -0.15
C PHE A 54 3.82 3.61 -0.54
N ASN A 55 4.77 3.05 0.21
CA ASN A 55 5.15 1.65 0.08
C ASN A 55 4.32 0.78 1.05
N PRO A 56 3.36 -0.02 0.55
CA PRO A 56 2.47 -0.82 1.40
C PRO A 56 3.20 -1.91 2.18
N ASN A 57 4.39 -2.33 1.74
CA ASN A 57 5.17 -3.38 2.39
C ASN A 57 5.83 -2.93 3.70
N LEU A 58 5.74 -1.65 4.06
CA LEU A 58 6.29 -1.14 5.33
C LEU A 58 5.32 -1.33 6.51
N CYS A 59 4.05 -1.64 6.25
CA CYS A 59 2.98 -1.54 7.23
C CYS A 59 2.18 -2.83 7.28
N THR A 60 1.63 -3.15 8.46
CA THR A 60 0.63 -4.22 8.57
C THR A 60 -0.78 -3.70 8.34
N ILE A 61 -1.03 -2.44 8.71
CA ILE A 61 -2.32 -1.75 8.53
C ILE A 61 -2.05 -0.36 7.98
N ALA A 62 -2.75 0.03 6.92
CA ALA A 62 -2.75 1.39 6.41
C ALA A 62 -4.08 2.06 6.71
N ILE A 63 -4.05 3.29 7.21
CA ILE A 63 -5.23 4.11 7.51
C ILE A 63 -5.15 5.36 6.62
N TYR A 64 -6.09 5.46 5.68
CA TYR A 64 -6.23 6.65 4.84
C TYR A 64 -7.04 7.70 5.60
N ALA A 65 -6.38 8.76 6.06
CA ALA A 65 -6.94 9.74 6.97
C ALA A 65 -7.03 11.13 6.30
N PHE A 66 -8.10 11.91 6.47
CA PHE A 66 -9.15 11.79 7.49
C PHE A 66 -10.56 11.79 6.90
N ALA A 67 -11.46 11.06 7.53
CA ALA A 67 -12.91 11.19 7.37
C ALA A 67 -13.48 12.06 8.51
N GLY A 68 -14.61 12.71 8.25
CA GLY A 68 -15.36 13.50 9.20
C GLY A 68 -16.85 13.34 8.98
N LEU A 69 -17.65 13.98 9.83
CA LEU A 69 -19.11 13.94 9.74
C LEU A 69 -19.63 15.19 9.03
N ASP A 70 -20.62 15.00 8.17
CA ASP A 70 -21.44 16.03 7.58
C ASP A 70 -22.69 16.22 8.45
N VAL A 71 -22.70 17.31 9.22
CA VAL A 71 -23.79 17.63 10.15
C VAL A 71 -25.10 18.04 9.47
N GLN A 72 -25.08 18.31 8.16
CA GLN A 72 -26.28 18.71 7.42
C GLN A 72 -27.01 17.51 6.81
N ASN A 73 -26.25 16.48 6.45
CA ASN A 73 -26.74 15.34 5.69
C ASN A 73 -26.62 14.02 6.46
N ASP A 74 -26.24 14.06 7.74
CA ASP A 74 -25.98 12.89 8.59
C ASP A 74 -25.09 11.84 7.91
N ALA A 75 -24.06 12.31 7.20
CA ALA A 75 -23.22 11.48 6.32
C ALA A 75 -21.75 11.54 6.73
N VAL A 76 -20.95 10.53 6.34
CA VAL A 76 -19.49 10.57 6.45
C VAL A 76 -18.92 11.25 5.19
N LYS A 77 -18.00 12.19 5.37
CA LYS A 77 -17.29 12.88 4.28
C LYS A 77 -15.78 12.83 4.45
N SER A 78 -15.05 12.91 3.33
CA SER A 78 -13.59 13.07 3.37
C SER A 78 -13.22 14.51 3.76
N LEU A 79 -12.28 14.68 4.69
CA LEU A 79 -11.80 16.00 5.12
C LEU A 79 -10.61 16.51 4.31
N GLY A 80 -9.93 15.63 3.56
CA GLY A 80 -8.72 15.98 2.80
C GLY A 80 -8.93 17.03 1.71
N LYS A 81 -10.11 17.07 1.09
CA LYS A 81 -10.49 18.12 0.12
C LYS A 81 -10.90 19.42 0.82
N CYS A 82 -11.59 19.32 1.96
CA CYS A 82 -12.21 20.49 2.61
C CYS A 82 -11.21 21.40 3.33
N ILE A 83 -10.07 20.90 3.83
CA ILE A 83 -9.09 21.76 4.52
C ILE A 83 -8.47 22.80 3.57
N TYR A 84 -8.23 22.43 2.31
CA TYR A 84 -7.66 23.35 1.30
C TYR A 84 -8.71 24.15 0.54
N GLN A 85 -9.98 23.73 0.52
CA GLN A 85 -11.03 24.47 -0.18
C GLN A 85 -11.61 25.66 0.59
N HIS A 86 -11.07 25.98 1.78
CA HIS A 86 -11.44 27.14 2.58
C HIS A 86 -10.25 28.07 2.91
N THR A 87 -9.12 27.92 2.22
CA THR A 87 -8.03 28.92 2.18
C THR A 87 -7.91 29.45 0.76
#